data_AF-A0A497LUE7-F1
#
_entry.id   AF-A0A497LUE7-F1
#
_cell.length_a   1.000
_cell.length_b   1.000
_cell.length_c   1.000
_cell.angle_alpha   90.00
_cell.angle_beta   90.00
_cell.angle_gamma   90.00
#
_symmetry.space_group_name_H-M   'P 1'
#
loop_
_entity.id
_entity.type
_entity.pdbx_description
1 polymer ?
#
loop_
_entity_poly.entity_id
_entity_poly.type
_entity_poly.pdbx_seq_one_letter_code
_entity_poly.pdbx_strand_id
1 'polypeptide(L)' 'DVPSDRIRVVGNTAVEGSSLMLLSQRLRDEAERVAEEMKYVELSNDPDFLTLYPRALYLGRFT' A
#
# COMPACT_ATOMS: atom_id res chain seq x y z
N ASP A 1 4.61 13.03 10.19
CA ASP A 1 4.61 14.16 9.27
C ASP A 1 5.66 13.92 8.19
N VAL A 2 5.37 14.22 6.92
CA VAL A 2 6.32 14.05 5.81
C VAL A 2 6.18 15.21 4.82
N PRO A 3 7.26 15.62 4.14
CA PRO A 3 7.19 16.64 3.10
C PRO A 3 6.18 16.29 1.99
N SER A 4 5.37 17.26 1.57
CA SER A 4 4.28 17.05 0.60
C SER A 4 4.77 16.66 -0.80
N ASP A 5 5.98 17.05 -1.16
CA ASP A 5 6.66 16.66 -2.40
C ASP A 5 6.97 15.16 -2.48
N ARG A 6 6.89 14.42 -1.36
CA ARG A 6 6.96 12.96 -1.35
C ARG A 6 5.63 12.26 -1.64
N ILE A 7 4.53 13.00 -1.78
CA ILE A 7 3.18 12.43 -1.93
C ILE A 7 2.68 12.71 -3.36
N ARG A 8 2.32 11.64 -4.09
CA ARG A 8 1.73 11.73 -5.42
C ARG A 8 0.41 10.99 -5.49
N VAL A 9 -0.63 11.66 -6.00
CA VAL A 9 -1.93 11.02 -6.30
C VAL A 9 -1.82 10.27 -7.61
N VAL A 10 -2.20 8.99 -7.60
CA VAL A 10 -2.04 8.06 -8.75
C VAL A 10 -3.35 7.47 -9.27
N GLY A 11 -4.50 7.85 -8.72
CA GLY A 11 -5.81 7.34 -9.19
C GLY A 11 -6.01 5.85 -8.90
N ASN A 12 -6.71 5.14 -9.80
CA ASN A 12 -7.02 3.72 -9.65
C ASN A 12 -5.97 2.84 -10.32
N THR A 13 -4.91 2.54 -9.57
CA THR A 13 -3.78 1.74 -10.07
C THR A 13 -4.14 0.28 -10.33
N ALA A 14 -5.20 -0.26 -9.73
CA ALA A 14 -5.65 -1.63 -9.98
C ALA A 14 -6.19 -1.79 -11.41
N VAL A 15 -7.00 -0.83 -11.88
CA VAL A 15 -7.54 -0.84 -13.25
C VAL A 15 -6.44 -0.53 -14.27
N GLU A 16 -5.64 0.51 -14.02
CA GLU A 16 -4.54 0.87 -14.91
C GLU A 16 -3.51 -0.26 -15.02
N GLY A 17 -3.10 -0.85 -13.89
CA GLY A 17 -2.21 -2.01 -13.86
C GLY A 17 -2.79 -3.19 -14.63
N SER A 18 -4.08 -3.50 -14.45
CA SER A 18 -4.73 -4.59 -15.18
C SER A 18 -4.68 -4.38 -16.70
N SER A 19 -4.89 -3.15 -17.17
CA SER A 19 -4.76 -2.80 -18.59
C SER A 19 -3.34 -2.99 -19.13
N LEU A 20 -2.32 -2.55 -18.37
CA LEU A 20 -0.91 -2.72 -18.73
C LEU A 20 -0.51 -4.20 -18.85
N MET A 21 -0.93 -5.02 -17.89
CA MET A 21 -0.61 -6.44 -17.83
C MET A 21 -1.38 -7.24 -18.88
N LEU A 22 -2.53 -6.75 -19.34
CA LEU A 22 -3.26 -7.30 -20.49
C LEU A 22 -2.50 -7.08 -21.79
N LEU A 23 -1.92 -5.90 -21.98
CA LEU A 23 -1.26 -5.49 -23.23
C LEU A 23 0.22 -5.89 -23.31
N SER A 24 0.85 -6.29 -22.20
CA SER A 24 2.28 -6.62 -22.16
C SER A 24 2.57 -7.83 -21.29
N GLN A 25 3.08 -8.90 -21.91
CA GLN A 25 3.56 -10.09 -21.20
C GLN A 25 4.72 -9.74 -20.27
N ARG A 26 5.68 -8.92 -20.72
CA ARG A 26 6.81 -8.48 -19.88
C ARG A 26 6.36 -7.80 -18.58
N LEU A 27 5.36 -6.92 -18.65
CA LEU A 27 4.83 -6.23 -17.47
C LEU A 27 4.04 -7.18 -16.56
N ARG A 28 3.39 -8.21 -17.13
CA ARG A 28 2.76 -9.27 -16.37
C ARG A 28 3.78 -10.09 -15.58
N ASP A 29 4.86 -10.54 -16.24
CA ASP A 29 5.93 -11.30 -15.59
C ASP A 29 6.63 -10.47 -14.50
N GLU A 30 6.72 -9.14 -14.69
CA GLU A 30 7.24 -8.22 -13.68
C GLU A 30 6.32 -8.11 -12.47
N ALA A 31 5.00 -8.00 -12.68
CA ALA A 31 4.02 -7.98 -11.61
C ALA A 31 4.00 -9.30 -10.81
N GLU A 32 4.19 -10.44 -11.48
CA GLU A 32 4.30 -11.75 -10.83
C GLU A 32 5.54 -11.83 -9.92
N ARG A 33 6.71 -11.37 -10.39
CA ARG A 33 7.92 -11.30 -9.55
C ARG A 33 7.73 -10.40 -8.32
N VAL A 34 7.09 -9.23 -8.49
CA VAL A 34 6.79 -8.34 -7.36
C VAL A 34 5.89 -9.07 -6.35
N ALA A 35 4.87 -9.79 -6.81
CA ALA A 35 3.99 -10.55 -5.93
C ALA A 35 4.74 -11.64 -5.16
N GLU A 36 5.71 -12.31 -5.78
CA GLU A 36 6.57 -13.31 -5.12
C GLU A 36 7.48 -12.70 -4.04
N GLU A 37 7.96 -11.47 -4.23
CA GLU A 37 8.84 -10.78 -3.28
C GLU A 37 8.09 -10.10 -2.12
N MET A 38 6.77 -9.90 -2.25
CA MET A 38 5.95 -9.24 -1.23
C MET A 38 5.86 -10.08 0.05
N LYS A 39 6.10 -9.43 1.20
CA LYS A 39 5.94 -10.03 2.52
C LYS A 39 4.62 -9.59 3.14
N TYR A 40 3.79 -10.57 3.52
CA TYR A 40 2.59 -10.31 4.29
C TYR A 40 2.94 -10.02 5.77
N VAL A 41 2.30 -8.99 6.34
CA VAL A 41 2.41 -8.63 7.75
C VAL A 41 1.04 -8.78 8.39
N GLU A 42 0.91 -9.70 9.35
CA GLU A 42 -0.33 -10.01 10.04
C GLU A 42 -0.58 -9.05 11.21
N LEU A 43 -1.50 -8.09 11.02
CA LEU A 43 -1.77 -7.05 12.02
C LEU A 43 -2.85 -7.45 13.04
N SER A 44 -3.69 -8.45 12.77
CA SER A 44 -4.83 -8.78 13.64
C SER A 44 -4.42 -9.24 15.04
N ASN A 45 -3.23 -9.84 15.17
CA ASN A 45 -2.67 -10.30 16.43
C ASN A 45 -1.44 -9.48 16.86
N ASP A 46 -1.15 -8.35 16.20
CA ASP A 46 -0.02 -7.49 16.54
C ASP A 46 -0.41 -6.57 17.73
N PRO A 47 0.26 -6.68 18.90
CA PRO A 47 -0.05 -5.86 20.07
C PRO A 47 0.12 -4.35 19.83
N ASP A 48 1.05 -3.96 18.95
CA ASP A 48 1.26 -2.55 18.63
C ASP A 48 0.10 -2.01 17.80
N PHE A 49 -0.44 -2.81 16.87
CA PHE A 49 -1.62 -2.43 16.10
C PHE A 49 -2.85 -2.19 16.99
N LEU A 50 -3.07 -3.07 17.97
CA LEU A 50 -4.17 -2.93 18.95
C LEU A 50 -4.07 -1.62 19.76
N THR A 51 -2.86 -1.08 19.93
CA THR A 51 -2.63 0.19 20.63
C THR A 51 -2.63 1.40 19.67
N LEU A 52 -2.09 1.25 18.47
CA LEU A 52 -1.97 2.33 17.47
C LEU A 52 -3.31 2.68 16.83
N TYR A 53 -4.15 1.70 16.51
CA TYR A 53 -5.41 1.95 15.81
C TYR A 53 -6.37 2.84 16.62
N PRO A 54 -6.66 2.59 17.92
CA PRO A 54 -7.52 3.48 18.70
C PRO A 54 -6.96 4.90 18.84
N ARG A 55 -5.64 5.04 18.93
CA ARG A 55 -4.99 6.37 18.93
C ARG A 55 -5.24 7.09 17.61
N ALA A 56 -5.10 6.39 16.47
CA ALA A 56 -5.30 6.93 15.14
C ALA A 56 -6.74 7.42 14.86
N LEU A 57 -7.74 6.96 15.62
CA LEU A 57 -9.13 7.41 15.49
C LEU A 57 -9.39 8.80 16.09
N TYR A 58 -8.45 9.33 16.88
CA TYR A 58 -8.57 10.67 17.42
C TYR A 58 -8.20 11.72 16.36
N LEU A 59 -9.14 12.61 16.02
CA LEU A 59 -8.99 13.65 15.01
C LEU A 59 -8.11 14.85 15.46
N GLY A 60 -7.66 14.86 16.71
CA GLY A 60 -6.77 15.91 17.21
C GLY A 60 -5.30 15.68 16.82
N ARG A 61 -4.44 16.67 17.08
CA ARG A 61 -3.01 16.53 16.83
C ARG A 61 -2.40 15.50 17.77
N PHE A 62 -1.69 14.52 17.22
CA PHE A 62 -0.69 13.75 17.93
C PHE A 62 0.47 14.70 18.28
N THR A 63 0.43 15.31 19.47
CA THR A 63 1.58 16.03 20.05
C THR A 63 2.45 15.07 20.84
#